data_AF-A0A150WTN7-F1
#
_entry.id   AF-A0A150WTN7-F1
#
_cell.length_a   1.000
_cell.length_b   1.000
_cell.length_c   1.000
_cell.angle_alpha   90.00
_cell.angle_beta   90.00
_cell.angle_gamma   90.00
#
_symmetry.space_group_name_H-M   'P 1'
#
loop_
_entity.id
_entity.type
_entity.pdbx_description
1 polymer ?
#
loop_
_entity_poly.entity_id
_entity_poly.type
_entity_poly.pdbx_seq_one_letter_code
_entity_poly.pdbx_strand_id
1 'polypeptide(L)'
;MKSLIVGLMLVVSSTAMAQEDIVSHRESDYQVDVLSWCEENYVMGQNSKGEVEVRYNCSEQGLKCTAGSMYRMNRTIHFASCQPQ
;
A
#
# COMPACT_ATOMS: atom_id res chain seq x y z
N MET A 1 2.51 -20.38 -50.93
CA MET A 1 2.19 -18.95 -50.84
C MET A 1 1.75 -18.64 -49.43
N LYS A 2 2.33 -17.58 -48.84
CA LYS A 2 2.10 -17.12 -47.47
C LYS A 2 0.66 -16.65 -47.30
N SER A 3 0.01 -16.95 -46.17
CA SER A 3 -1.01 -16.07 -45.63
C SER A 3 -0.94 -16.10 -44.10
N LEU A 4 -0.48 -14.98 -43.56
CA LEU A 4 -0.49 -14.62 -42.15
C LEU A 4 -1.88 -14.12 -41.80
N ILE A 5 -2.51 -14.69 -40.77
CA ILE A 5 -3.57 -13.99 -40.04
C ILE A 5 -3.25 -14.11 -38.55
N VAL A 6 -2.83 -12.96 -38.02
CA VAL A 6 -2.78 -12.60 -36.61
C VAL A 6 -4.22 -12.43 -36.13
N GLY A 7 -4.57 -13.05 -35.00
CA GLY A 7 -5.90 -12.93 -34.40
C GLY A 7 -5.79 -13.03 -32.88
N LEU A 8 -5.45 -11.92 -32.25
CA LEU A 8 -5.45 -11.71 -30.81
C LEU A 8 -6.90 -11.75 -30.30
N MET A 9 -7.25 -12.70 -29.43
CA MET A 9 -8.49 -12.62 -28.64
C MET A 9 -8.16 -12.84 -27.17
N LEU A 10 -8.06 -11.71 -26.45
CA LEU A 10 -8.10 -11.63 -25.00
C LEU A 10 -9.53 -11.94 -24.55
N VAL A 11 -9.74 -13.13 -23.99
CA VAL A 11 -11.00 -13.47 -23.32
C VAL A 11 -10.80 -13.24 -21.83
N VAL A 12 -11.14 -12.04 -21.37
CA VAL A 12 -11.26 -11.74 -19.95
C VAL A 12 -12.65 -12.21 -19.52
N SER A 13 -12.71 -13.40 -18.92
CA SER A 13 -13.95 -13.92 -18.33
C SER A 13 -13.97 -13.57 -16.85
N SER A 14 -14.63 -12.46 -16.53
CA SER A 14 -15.03 -12.06 -15.19
C SER A 14 -16.11 -13.00 -14.66
N THR A 15 -15.79 -13.88 -13.72
CA THR A 15 -16.79 -14.52 -12.86
C THR A 15 -16.70 -13.92 -11.46
N ALA A 16 -17.54 -12.93 -11.23
CA ALA A 16 -17.91 -12.45 -9.91
C ALA A 16 -18.70 -13.54 -9.17
N MET A 17 -18.29 -13.91 -7.96
CA MET A 17 -19.11 -14.74 -7.08
C MET A 17 -19.12 -14.16 -5.66
N ALA A 18 -20.28 -13.59 -5.35
CA ALA A 18 -21.02 -13.55 -4.09
C ALA A 18 -20.21 -13.56 -2.77
N GLN A 19 -20.21 -12.39 -2.13
CA GLN A 19 -19.83 -12.13 -0.75
C GLN A 19 -21.00 -12.50 0.17
N GLU A 20 -20.82 -13.46 1.08
CA GLU A 20 -21.75 -13.68 2.20
C GLU A 20 -21.49 -12.65 3.30
N ASP A 21 -22.58 -12.02 3.77
CA ASP A 21 -22.63 -10.97 4.77
C ASP A 21 -22.08 -11.44 6.13
N ILE A 22 -20.82 -11.11 6.40
CA ILE A 22 -20.35 -10.85 7.75
C ILE A 22 -20.61 -9.37 7.98
N VAL A 23 -21.36 -9.01 9.02
CA VAL A 23 -21.56 -7.63 9.46
C VAL A 23 -20.20 -7.03 9.87
N SER A 24 -19.46 -6.56 8.88
CA SER A 24 -18.29 -5.71 9.03
C SER A 24 -18.83 -4.29 9.06
N HIS A 25 -18.64 -3.59 10.18
CA HIS A 25 -18.74 -2.14 10.13
C HIS A 25 -17.78 -1.66 9.04
N ARG A 26 -18.37 -1.24 7.92
CA ARG A 26 -17.68 -0.92 6.69
C ARG A 26 -16.69 0.20 7.02
N GLU A 27 -15.39 -0.05 6.89
CA GLU A 27 -14.31 0.96 6.95
C GLU A 27 -14.51 2.11 5.92
N SER A 28 -15.54 2.02 5.07
CA SER A 28 -15.96 3.00 4.06
C SER A 28 -16.19 4.42 4.58
N ASP A 29 -16.42 4.63 5.88
CA ASP A 29 -16.63 5.97 6.45
C ASP A 29 -15.36 6.59 7.07
N TYR A 30 -14.26 5.83 7.14
CA TYR A 30 -12.98 6.31 7.65
C TYR A 30 -11.96 6.38 6.51
N GLN A 31 -11.47 7.59 6.22
CA GLN A 31 -10.37 7.75 5.27
C GLN A 31 -9.08 7.28 5.95
N VAL A 32 -8.45 6.25 5.39
CA VAL A 32 -7.17 5.71 5.87
C VAL A 32 -6.07 6.14 4.91
N ASP A 33 -5.11 6.90 5.42
CA ASP A 33 -3.94 7.36 4.67
C ASP A 33 -2.71 6.59 5.15
N VAL A 34 -1.98 5.94 4.26
CA VAL A 34 -0.69 5.28 4.57
C VAL A 34 0.43 6.11 3.96
N LEU A 35 1.19 6.81 4.79
CA LEU A 35 2.27 7.70 4.33
C LEU A 35 3.62 7.01 4.24
N SER A 36 3.89 6.06 5.14
CA SER A 36 5.11 5.28 5.19
C SER A 36 4.92 4.03 6.06
N TRP A 37 5.78 3.03 5.86
CA TRP A 37 5.82 1.81 6.66
C TRP A 37 7.27 1.41 6.97
N CYS A 38 7.44 0.51 7.94
CA CYS A 38 8.75 -0.08 8.21
C CYS A 38 8.92 -1.35 7.40
N GLU A 39 10.05 -1.47 6.72
CA GLU A 39 10.54 -2.72 6.15
C GLU A 39 11.93 -2.97 6.75
N GLU A 40 12.04 -3.97 7.61
CA GLU A 40 13.20 -4.14 8.50
C GLU A 40 13.49 -2.86 9.30
N ASN A 41 14.68 -2.26 9.11
CA ASN A 41 15.06 -0.99 9.73
C ASN A 41 15.02 0.21 8.77
N TYR A 42 14.30 0.08 7.66
CA TYR A 42 14.09 1.11 6.66
C TYR A 42 12.69 1.71 6.78
N VAL A 43 12.61 3.03 6.66
CA VAL A 43 11.34 3.74 6.44
C VAL A 43 11.09 3.77 4.93
N MET A 44 10.04 3.07 4.52
CA MET A 44 9.60 2.98 3.13
C MET A 44 8.47 3.97 2.87
N GLY A 45 8.30 4.37 1.61
CA GLY A 45 7.16 5.19 1.19
C GLY A 45 6.92 5.11 -0.31
N GLN A 46 5.99 5.93 -0.79
CA GLN A 46 5.72 6.12 -2.21
C GLN A 46 6.14 7.53 -2.64
N ASN A 47 6.77 7.64 -3.80
CA ASN A 47 7.11 8.93 -4.40
C ASN A 47 5.89 9.55 -5.13
N SER A 48 6.06 10.71 -5.76
CA SER A 48 4.99 11.42 -6.47
C SER A 48 4.45 10.68 -7.71
N LYS A 49 5.15 9.63 -8.18
CA LYS A 49 4.71 8.75 -9.26
C LYS A 49 4.04 7.47 -8.76
N GLY A 50 3.96 7.28 -7.44
CA GLY A 50 3.43 6.06 -6.81
C GLY A 50 4.43 4.90 -6.76
N GLU A 51 5.70 5.13 -7.08
CA GLU A 51 6.74 4.09 -6.99
C GLU A 51 7.19 3.95 -5.54
N VAL A 52 7.43 2.71 -5.11
CA VAL A 52 7.95 2.41 -3.77
C VAL A 52 9.44 2.78 -3.71
N GLU A 53 9.83 3.51 -2.66
CA GLU A 53 11.22 3.88 -2.41
C GLU A 53 11.59 3.80 -0.92
N VAL A 54 12.88 3.60 -0.66
CA VAL A 54 13.45 3.78 0.67
C VAL A 54 13.56 5.29 0.93
N ARG A 55 12.86 5.78 1.95
CA ARG A 55 12.94 7.19 2.36
C ARG A 55 14.06 7.42 3.35
N TYR A 56 14.25 6.49 4.30
CA TYR A 56 15.30 6.56 5.32
C TYR A 56 15.82 5.17 5.70
N ASN A 57 17.12 5.05 5.94
CA ASN A 57 17.75 3.90 6.59
C ASN A 57 18.04 4.26 8.06
N CYS A 58 17.27 3.73 9.01
CA CYS A 58 17.42 4.12 10.43
C CYS A 58 18.74 3.63 11.05
N SER A 59 19.35 2.59 10.47
CA SER A 59 20.61 2.03 10.94
C SER A 59 21.78 3.02 10.82
N GLU A 60 21.76 3.90 9.80
CA GLU A 60 22.78 4.94 9.60
C GLU A 60 22.80 5.98 10.72
N GLN A 61 21.71 6.11 11.47
CA GLN A 61 21.56 7.04 12.58
C GLN A 61 21.60 6.33 13.94
N GLY A 62 21.83 5.01 13.97
CA GLY A 62 21.73 4.22 15.20
C GLY A 62 20.33 4.19 15.80
N LEU A 63 19.30 4.42 14.98
CA LEU A 63 17.89 4.46 15.38
C LEU A 63 17.17 3.18 14.91
N LYS A 64 15.94 3.00 15.40
CA LYS A 64 15.05 1.93 14.97
C LYS A 64 13.87 2.48 14.16
N CYS A 65 13.47 1.79 13.10
CA CYS A 65 12.21 2.10 12.44
C CYS A 65 11.03 1.71 13.34
N THR A 66 10.14 2.65 13.58
CA THR A 66 8.91 2.46 14.35
C THR A 66 7.71 2.94 13.54
N ALA A 67 6.70 2.06 13.43
CA ALA A 67 5.41 2.40 12.85
C ALA A 67 4.45 2.96 13.90
N GLY A 68 3.65 3.93 13.50
CA GLY A 68 2.67 4.61 14.34
C GLY A 68 1.42 4.94 13.54
N SER A 69 0.39 5.33 14.29
CA SER A 69 -0.87 5.79 13.71
C SER A 69 -1.33 7.02 14.45
N MET A 70 -1.91 7.98 13.74
CA MET A 70 -2.56 9.14 14.33
C MET A 70 -3.96 9.31 13.77
N TYR A 71 -4.88 9.77 14.60
CA TYR A 71 -6.23 10.11 14.17
C TYR A 71 -6.37 11.63 14.07
N ARG A 72 -6.75 12.13 12.88
CA ARG A 72 -6.91 13.56 12.62
C ARG A 72 -7.99 13.79 11.57
N MET A 73 -8.91 14.72 11.83
CA MET A 73 -9.94 15.14 10.86
C MET A 73 -10.76 13.97 10.27
N ASN A 74 -11.19 13.03 11.10
CA ASN A 74 -11.87 11.79 10.68
C ASN A 74 -11.05 10.88 9.75
N ARG A 75 -9.72 10.97 9.86
CA ARG A 75 -8.79 10.11 9.15
C ARG A 75 -7.88 9.39 10.11
N THR A 76 -7.55 8.15 9.77
CA THR A 76 -6.45 7.41 10.39
C THR A 76 -5.24 7.51 9.46
N ILE A 77 -4.16 8.07 9.96
CA ILE A 77 -2.91 8.23 9.20
C ILE A 77 -1.89 7.26 9.77
N HIS A 78 -1.48 6.29 8.97
CA HIS A 78 -0.37 5.38 9.28
C HIS A 78 0.94 5.96 8.77
N PHE A 79 1.97 5.91 9.61
CA PHE A 79 3.30 6.42 9.29
C PHE A 79 4.38 5.59 9.96
N ALA A 80 5.59 5.65 9.41
CA ALA A 80 6.80 5.12 9.99
C ALA A 80 7.87 6.21 10.11
N SER A 81 8.70 6.10 11.14
CA SER A 81 9.79 7.05 11.43
C SER A 81 10.95 6.36 12.13
N CYS A 82 12.16 6.94 12.03
CA CYS A 82 13.31 6.50 12.83
C CYS A 82 13.23 7.11 14.23
N GLN A 83 13.28 6.27 15.27
CA GLN A 83 13.15 6.67 16.67
C GLN A 83 14.24 6.04 17.55
N PRO A 84 14.62 6.67 18.68
CA PRO A 84 15.44 6.04 19.70
C PRO A 84 14.75 4.78 20.25
N GLN A 85 15.55 3.79 20.69
CA GLN A 85 15.04 2.60 21.37
C GLN A 85 14.67 2.87 22.84
#